data_AF-A0AA90NFZ7-F1
#
_entry.id   AF-A0AA90NFZ7-F1
#
_cell.length_a   1.000
_cell.length_b   1.000
_cell.length_c   1.000
_cell.angle_alpha   90.00
_cell.angle_beta   90.00
_cell.angle_gamma   90.00
#
_symmetry.space_group_name_H-M   'P 1'
#
loop_
_entity.id
_entity.type
_entity.pdbx_description
1 polymer ?
#
loop_
_entity_poly.entity_id
_entity_poly.type
_entity_poly.pdbx_seq_one_letter_code
_entity_poly.pdbx_strand_id
1 'polypeptide(L)'
;MRITYQQLTYEQRCQISTLKKSGCSQREVAEIIGTSQSKVSSELARNTGERGYRHRQAQGRTDRCRIKSDCASRMKPKMIKVIESKLRVEWSPEHISGWLLNDQERLISYESIYLHVWANKQVGGNLYMHLRRNGKKYDKRRNGKSTSSQIKNHVSIDDYPEVVDYKLGI
;
A
#
# COMPACT_ATOMS: atom_id res chain seq x y z
N MET A 1 -8.58 23.68 24.55
CA MET A 1 -9.00 23.51 23.14
C MET A 1 -7.93 22.72 22.39
N ARG A 2 -8.29 21.58 21.77
CA ARG A 2 -7.37 20.90 20.83
C ARG A 2 -7.23 21.77 19.58
N ILE A 3 -6.05 22.33 19.35
CA ILE A 3 -5.75 23.01 18.08
C ILE A 3 -5.57 21.92 17.03
N THR A 4 -6.62 21.62 16.29
CA THR A 4 -6.53 20.72 15.14
C THR A 4 -5.81 21.46 14.02
N TYR A 5 -4.72 20.87 13.52
CA TYR A 5 -3.99 21.45 12.41
C TYR A 5 -4.79 21.28 11.12
N GLN A 6 -5.51 22.33 10.73
CA GLN A 6 -6.27 22.35 9.48
C GLN A 6 -5.41 22.94 8.35
N GLN A 7 -5.16 22.12 7.32
CA GLN A 7 -4.47 22.52 6.10
C GLN A 7 -5.32 23.52 5.30
N LEU A 8 -4.66 24.41 4.56
CA LEU A 8 -5.35 25.32 3.64
C LEU A 8 -6.07 24.53 2.53
N THR A 9 -7.29 24.93 2.22
CA THR A 9 -8.05 24.36 1.10
C THR A 9 -7.52 24.89 -0.23
N TYR A 10 -7.93 24.26 -1.33
CA TYR A 10 -7.58 24.72 -2.67
C TYR A 10 -8.12 26.15 -2.94
N GLU A 11 -9.36 26.43 -2.51
CA GLU A 11 -9.99 27.75 -2.65
C GLU A 11 -9.22 28.83 -1.88
N GLN A 12 -8.80 28.53 -0.65
CA GLN A 12 -7.97 29.44 0.13
C GLN A 12 -6.63 29.71 -0.58
N ARG A 13 -6.00 28.70 -1.19
CA ARG A 13 -4.79 28.92 -2.01
C ARG A 13 -5.04 29.80 -3.23
N CYS A 14 -6.20 29.66 -3.90
CA CYS A 14 -6.60 30.53 -4.99
C CYS A 14 -6.71 32.00 -4.51
N GLN A 15 -7.39 32.23 -3.39
CA GLN A 15 -7.53 33.56 -2.78
C GLN A 15 -6.18 34.17 -2.36
N ILE A 16 -5.29 33.38 -1.73
CA ILE A 16 -3.93 33.84 -1.41
C ILE A 16 -3.21 34.28 -2.69
N SER A 17 -3.37 33.54 -3.78
CA SER A 17 -2.72 33.86 -5.06
C SER A 17 -3.26 35.13 -5.71
N THR A 18 -4.54 35.46 -5.57
CA THR A 18 -5.12 36.69 -6.11
C THR A 18 -4.73 37.89 -5.25
N LEU A 19 -4.92 37.80 -3.94
CA LEU A 19 -4.64 38.88 -3.01
C LEU A 19 -3.14 39.26 -2.98
N LYS A 20 -2.25 38.27 -3.10
CA LYS A 20 -0.81 38.53 -3.20
C LYS A 20 -0.43 39.27 -4.49
N LYS A 21 -1.15 39.04 -5.60
CA LYS A 21 -0.94 39.79 -6.84
C LYS A 21 -1.45 41.23 -6.72
N SER A 22 -2.50 41.44 -5.93
CA SER A 22 -3.03 42.77 -5.62
C SER A 22 -2.18 43.57 -4.63
N GLY A 23 -1.07 43.00 -4.12
CA GLY A 23 -0.17 43.68 -3.19
C GLY A 23 -0.60 43.65 -1.72
N CYS A 24 -1.62 42.88 -1.36
CA CYS A 24 -2.08 42.78 0.03
C CYS A 24 -0.99 42.17 0.94
N SER A 25 -0.91 42.69 2.16
CA SER A 25 -0.05 42.15 3.22
C SER A 25 -0.53 40.77 3.68
N GLN A 26 0.37 39.97 4.26
CA GLN A 26 0.02 38.63 4.76
C GLN A 26 -1.05 38.68 5.88
N ARG A 27 -1.13 39.79 6.61
CA ARG A 27 -2.12 39.99 7.67
C ARG A 27 -3.50 40.18 7.09
N GLU A 28 -3.65 41.07 6.11
CA GLU A 28 -4.92 41.30 5.40
C GLU A 28 -5.40 40.02 4.70
N VAL A 29 -4.48 39.29 4.05
CA VAL A 29 -4.80 38.01 3.42
C VAL A 29 -5.37 37.01 4.43
N ALA A 30 -4.77 36.95 5.62
CA ALA A 30 -5.22 36.04 6.67
C ALA A 30 -6.62 36.41 7.19
N GLU A 31 -6.87 37.71 7.39
CA GLU A 31 -8.18 38.24 7.82
C GLU A 31 -9.27 37.95 6.77
N ILE A 32 -9.01 38.20 5.48
CA ILE A 32 -9.97 37.97 4.38
C ILE A 32 -10.35 36.48 4.26
N ILE A 33 -9.38 35.58 4.42
CA ILE A 33 -9.57 34.13 4.21
C ILE A 33 -10.02 33.43 5.50
N GLY A 34 -10.05 34.13 6.64
CA GLY A 34 -10.43 33.56 7.94
C GLY A 34 -9.38 32.61 8.50
N THR A 35 -8.08 32.92 8.34
CA THR A 35 -6.97 32.11 8.84
C THR A 35 -5.97 32.94 9.64
N SER A 36 -4.95 32.31 10.24
CA SER A 36 -3.91 33.03 10.95
C SER A 36 -2.79 33.47 10.00
N GLN A 37 -2.19 34.64 10.27
CA GLN A 37 -1.06 35.16 9.47
C GLN A 37 0.11 34.16 9.40
N SER A 38 0.38 33.42 10.48
CA SER A 38 1.43 32.40 10.50
C SER A 38 1.17 31.24 9.53
N LYS A 39 -0.11 30.86 9.29
CA LYS A 39 -0.47 29.86 8.27
C LYS A 39 -0.18 30.38 6.87
N VAL A 40 -0.57 31.63 6.58
CA VAL A 40 -0.28 32.28 5.29
C VAL A 40 1.23 32.38 5.06
N SER A 41 1.99 32.83 6.06
CA SER A 41 3.46 32.90 6.00
C SER A 41 4.08 31.53 5.73
N SER A 42 3.68 30.50 6.47
CA SER A 42 4.18 29.13 6.29
C SER A 42 3.86 28.55 4.91
N GLU A 43 2.64 28.81 4.41
CA GLU A 43 2.22 28.41 3.08
C GLU A 43 3.08 29.07 2.01
N LEU A 44 3.27 30.39 2.10
CA LEU A 44 4.10 31.13 1.15
C LEU A 44 5.55 30.65 1.20
N ALA A 45 6.13 30.45 2.38
CA ALA A 45 7.51 29.98 2.52
C ALA A 45 7.73 28.60 1.88
N ARG A 46 6.80 27.65 2.08
CA ARG A 46 6.92 26.27 1.57
C ARG A 46 6.61 26.15 0.08
N ASN A 47 5.64 26.92 -0.39
CA ASN A 47 5.01 26.69 -1.70
C ASN A 47 5.31 27.75 -2.76
N THR A 48 6.06 28.81 -2.43
CA THR A 48 6.55 29.78 -3.43
C THR A 48 7.63 29.15 -4.33
N GLY A 49 7.54 29.40 -5.64
CA GLY A 49 8.57 29.05 -6.60
C GLY A 49 9.44 30.24 -6.97
N GLU A 50 10.39 30.03 -7.88
CA GLU A 50 11.29 31.08 -8.38
C GLU A 50 10.55 32.26 -9.02
N ARG A 51 9.39 32.01 -9.64
CA ARG A 51 8.54 33.03 -10.29
C ARG A 51 7.37 33.49 -9.40
N GLY A 52 7.52 33.37 -8.08
CA GLY A 52 6.50 33.77 -7.10
C GLY A 52 5.52 32.65 -6.75
N TYR A 53 4.44 33.03 -6.05
CA TYR A 53 3.43 32.10 -5.53
C TYR A 53 2.34 31.83 -6.57
N ARG A 54 2.02 30.54 -6.81
CA ARG A 54 0.96 30.09 -7.73
C ARG A 54 0.15 28.98 -7.08
N HIS A 55 -1.16 29.17 -6.95
CA HIS A 55 -2.04 28.23 -6.24
C HIS A 55 -1.96 26.78 -6.77
N ARG A 56 -1.95 26.56 -8.09
CA ARG A 56 -1.81 25.21 -8.70
C ARG A 56 -0.50 24.52 -8.31
N GLN A 57 0.60 25.28 -8.29
CA GLN A 57 1.91 24.76 -7.89
C GLN A 57 1.93 24.41 -6.40
N ALA A 58 1.37 25.28 -5.56
CA ALA A 58 1.27 25.08 -4.12
C ALA A 58 0.45 23.83 -3.78
N GLN A 59 -0.68 23.65 -4.46
CA GLN A 59 -1.51 22.45 -4.35
C GLN A 59 -0.71 21.20 -4.75
N GLY A 60 -0.11 21.20 -5.93
CA GLY A 60 0.67 20.06 -6.42
C GLY A 60 1.89 19.71 -5.54
N ARG A 61 2.55 20.70 -4.93
CA ARG A 61 3.60 20.46 -3.93
C ARG A 61 3.05 19.80 -2.68
N THR A 62 1.93 20.29 -2.16
CA THR A 62 1.27 19.74 -0.98
C THR A 62 0.82 18.29 -1.21
N ASP A 63 0.21 18.01 -2.37
CA ASP A 63 -0.22 16.68 -2.74
C ASP A 63 0.95 15.71 -2.91
N ARG A 64 2.05 16.14 -3.54
CA ARG A 64 3.29 15.32 -3.62
C ARG A 64 3.89 15.03 -2.25
N CYS A 65 3.91 16.01 -1.35
CA CYS A 65 4.39 15.81 0.01
C CYS A 65 3.51 14.82 0.78
N ARG A 66 2.17 14.91 0.62
CA ARG A 66 1.22 13.95 1.22
C ARG A 66 1.45 12.54 0.69
N ILE A 67 1.55 12.39 -0.63
CA ILE A 67 1.88 11.09 -1.25
C ILE A 67 3.21 10.57 -0.71
N LYS A 68 4.24 11.42 -0.60
CA LYS A 68 5.55 11.00 -0.08
C LYS A 68 5.51 10.61 1.40
N SER A 69 4.72 11.30 2.24
CA SER A 69 4.55 10.93 3.64
C SER A 69 3.76 9.64 3.80
N ASP A 70 2.75 9.42 2.98
CA ASP A 70 1.96 8.19 2.98
C ASP A 70 2.80 7.02 2.42
N CYS A 71 3.68 7.31 1.45
CA CYS A 71 4.68 6.40 0.92
C CYS A 71 5.97 6.35 1.75
N ALA A 72 5.98 6.83 3.01
CA ALA A 72 7.06 6.55 3.96
C ALA A 72 7.04 5.05 4.28
N SER A 73 7.49 4.28 3.29
CA SER A 73 7.36 2.84 3.25
C SER A 73 8.20 2.25 4.36
N ARG A 74 7.57 1.43 5.20
CA ARG A 74 8.29 0.55 6.14
C ARG A 74 9.31 -0.32 5.39
N MET A 75 9.08 -0.57 4.09
CA MET A 75 9.99 -1.27 3.19
C MET A 75 11.07 -0.32 2.64
N LYS A 76 12.18 -0.22 3.38
CA LYS A 76 13.41 0.45 2.89
C LYS A 76 13.97 -0.28 1.64
N PRO A 77 14.65 0.41 0.72
CA PRO A 77 15.17 -0.20 -0.52
C PRO A 77 16.04 -1.45 -0.31
N LYS A 78 16.90 -1.43 0.72
CA LYS A 78 17.73 -2.60 1.07
C LYS A 78 16.88 -3.84 1.42
N MET A 79 15.77 -3.62 2.13
CA MET A 79 14.88 -4.68 2.57
C MET A 79 14.00 -5.21 1.43
N ILE A 80 13.59 -4.33 0.51
CA ILE A 80 12.89 -4.73 -0.71
C ILE A 80 13.73 -5.76 -1.48
N LYS A 81 15.04 -5.53 -1.65
CA LYS A 81 15.93 -6.48 -2.33
C LYS A 81 15.94 -7.87 -1.66
N VAL A 82 15.91 -7.91 -0.33
CA VAL A 82 15.86 -9.17 0.44
C VAL A 82 14.50 -9.87 0.27
N ILE A 83 13.40 -9.11 0.29
CA ILE A 83 12.06 -9.65 0.07
C ILE A 83 11.96 -10.22 -1.36
N GLU A 84 12.46 -9.50 -2.35
CA GLU A 84 12.47 -9.95 -3.75
C GLU A 84 13.33 -11.21 -3.95
N SER A 85 14.50 -11.30 -3.29
CA SER A 85 15.32 -12.52 -3.36
C SER A 85 14.60 -13.72 -2.74
N LYS A 86 13.95 -13.54 -1.58
CA LYS A 86 13.16 -14.59 -0.94
C LYS A 86 11.95 -15.02 -1.77
N LEU A 87 11.24 -14.06 -2.38
CA LEU A 87 10.14 -14.35 -3.30
C LEU A 87 10.63 -15.21 -4.48
N ARG A 88 11.81 -14.93 -5.04
CA ARG A 88 12.38 -15.72 -6.15
C ARG A 88 12.77 -17.16 -5.76
N VAL A 89 12.96 -17.43 -4.47
CA VAL A 89 13.15 -18.80 -3.93
C VAL A 89 11.80 -19.40 -3.49
N GLU A 90 10.69 -18.87 -4.02
CA GLU A 90 9.31 -19.37 -3.82
C GLU A 90 8.79 -19.30 -2.38
N TRP A 91 9.33 -18.41 -1.55
CA TRP A 91 8.78 -18.17 -0.21
C TRP A 91 7.43 -17.45 -0.27
N SER A 92 6.46 -17.90 0.53
CA SER A 92 5.18 -17.19 0.64
C SER A 92 5.36 -15.83 1.34
N PRO A 93 4.56 -14.81 0.99
CA PRO A 93 4.55 -13.54 1.72
C PRO A 93 4.33 -13.69 3.23
N GLU A 94 3.55 -14.68 3.68
CA GLU A 94 3.40 -14.98 5.12
C GLU A 94 4.70 -15.51 5.72
N HIS A 95 5.40 -16.42 5.03
CA HIS A 95 6.70 -16.93 5.48
C HIS A 95 7.76 -15.83 5.55
N ILE A 96 7.80 -14.94 4.55
CA ILE A 96 8.73 -13.81 4.55
C ILE A 96 8.42 -12.85 5.70
N SER A 97 7.13 -12.54 5.94
CA SER A 97 6.71 -11.71 7.06
C SER A 97 7.13 -12.31 8.41
N GLY A 98 6.91 -13.61 8.62
CA GLY A 98 7.33 -14.30 9.84
C GLY A 98 8.84 -14.35 10.02
N TRP A 99 9.59 -14.62 8.95
CA TRP A 99 11.06 -14.61 8.98
C TRP A 99 11.62 -13.22 9.28
N LEU A 100 11.06 -12.16 8.69
CA LEU A 100 11.46 -10.78 8.99
C LEU A 100 11.20 -10.39 10.45
N LEU A 101 10.14 -10.92 11.05
CA LEU A 101 9.84 -10.70 12.45
C LEU A 101 10.87 -11.40 13.35
N ASN A 102 11.19 -12.66 13.07
CA ASN A 102 12.02 -13.50 13.94
C ASN A 102 13.53 -13.24 13.78
N ASP A 103 14.02 -13.06 12.56
CA ASP A 103 15.46 -13.02 12.26
C ASP A 103 16.00 -11.59 12.09
N GLN A 104 15.14 -10.65 11.69
CA GLN A 104 15.55 -9.29 11.33
C GLN A 104 14.97 -8.22 12.26
N GLU A 105 14.15 -8.60 13.24
CA GLU A 105 13.41 -7.69 14.14
C GLU A 105 12.68 -6.59 13.36
N ARG A 106 12.04 -6.96 12.24
CA ARG A 106 11.28 -6.06 11.39
C ARG A 106 9.84 -6.53 11.27
N LEU A 107 8.94 -5.70 11.80
CA LEU A 107 7.52 -5.86 11.58
C LEU A 107 7.18 -5.38 10.17
N ILE A 108 6.92 -6.31 9.24
CA ILE A 108 6.28 -6.03 7.96
C ILE A 108 5.09 -6.97 7.82
N SER A 109 3.93 -6.42 7.51
CA SER A 109 2.76 -7.24 7.21
C SER A 109 2.95 -7.93 5.85
N TYR A 110 2.52 -9.19 5.75
CA TYR A 110 2.44 -9.88 4.46
C TYR A 110 1.63 -9.09 3.43
N GLU A 111 0.66 -8.27 3.86
CA GLU A 111 -0.13 -7.39 2.98
C GLU A 111 0.75 -6.34 2.29
N SER A 112 1.74 -5.78 3.00
CA SER A 112 2.70 -4.84 2.40
C SER A 112 3.56 -5.52 1.33
N ILE A 113 3.90 -6.79 1.54
CA ILE A 113 4.63 -7.60 0.54
C ILE A 113 3.73 -7.86 -0.67
N TYR A 114 2.45 -8.20 -0.46
CA TYR A 114 1.48 -8.34 -1.56
C TYR A 114 1.33 -7.04 -2.35
N LEU A 115 1.14 -5.90 -1.68
CA LEU A 115 1.06 -4.59 -2.34
C LEU A 115 2.31 -4.29 -3.18
N HIS A 116 3.51 -4.63 -2.69
CA HIS A 116 4.75 -4.50 -3.47
C HIS A 116 4.75 -5.39 -4.72
N VAL A 117 4.36 -6.65 -4.59
CA VAL A 117 4.27 -7.58 -5.72
C VAL A 117 3.26 -7.10 -6.77
N TRP A 118 2.11 -6.59 -6.34
CA TRP A 118 1.11 -6.04 -7.25
C TRP A 118 1.59 -4.76 -7.92
N ALA A 119 2.21 -3.84 -7.18
CA ALA A 119 2.82 -2.64 -7.75
C ALA A 119 3.89 -3.00 -8.81
N ASN A 120 4.73 -4.01 -8.53
CA ASN A 120 5.69 -4.54 -9.50
C ASN A 120 5.00 -5.10 -10.75
N LYS A 121 3.90 -5.84 -10.61
CA LYS A 121 3.12 -6.34 -11.74
C LYS A 121 2.53 -5.21 -12.59
N GLN A 122 2.02 -4.15 -11.98
CA GLN A 122 1.43 -3.00 -12.70
C GLN A 122 2.45 -2.27 -13.58
N VAL A 123 3.73 -2.30 -13.21
CA VAL A 123 4.83 -1.72 -14.00
C VAL A 123 5.49 -2.73 -14.95
N GLY A 124 4.91 -3.92 -15.13
CA GLY A 124 5.39 -4.95 -16.06
C GLY A 124 6.41 -5.93 -15.47
N GLY A 125 6.60 -5.93 -14.15
CA GLY A 125 7.50 -6.86 -13.46
C GLY A 125 6.91 -8.26 -13.26
N ASN A 126 7.77 -9.21 -12.90
CA ASN A 126 7.46 -10.64 -12.85
C ASN A 126 7.37 -11.24 -11.44
N LEU A 127 7.43 -10.42 -10.37
CA LEU A 127 7.43 -10.95 -8.99
C LEU A 127 6.21 -11.82 -8.68
N TYR A 128 5.06 -11.49 -9.27
CA TYR A 128 3.82 -12.22 -9.06
C TYR A 128 3.88 -13.68 -9.55
N MET A 129 4.79 -14.00 -10.48
CA MET A 129 4.99 -15.36 -10.98
C MET A 129 5.66 -16.29 -9.96
N HIS A 130 6.33 -15.73 -8.96
CA HIS A 130 6.97 -16.51 -7.89
C HIS A 130 6.05 -16.74 -6.68
N LEU A 131 4.82 -16.23 -6.72
CA LEU A 131 3.79 -16.59 -5.74
C LEU A 131 3.21 -17.96 -6.08
N ARG A 132 2.83 -18.75 -5.07
CA ARG A 132 2.27 -20.11 -5.23
C ARG A 132 1.12 -20.25 -6.25
N ARG A 133 0.35 -19.18 -6.49
CA ARG A 133 -0.77 -19.16 -7.45
C ARG A 133 -0.49 -18.28 -8.67
N ASN A 134 0.72 -17.77 -8.84
CA ASN A 134 1.13 -16.86 -9.91
C ASN A 134 0.20 -15.64 -10.01
N GLY A 135 -0.28 -15.13 -8.87
CA GLY A 135 -1.26 -14.03 -8.81
C GLY A 135 -2.64 -14.36 -9.38
N LYS A 136 -2.99 -15.64 -9.60
CA LYS A 136 -4.34 -16.05 -9.98
C LYS A 136 -5.29 -15.88 -8.80
N LYS A 137 -6.46 -15.31 -9.08
CA LYS A 137 -7.54 -15.21 -8.10
C LYS A 137 -7.99 -16.60 -7.67
N TYR A 138 -8.39 -16.74 -6.42
CA TYR A 138 -9.06 -17.95 -5.96
C TYR A 138 -10.44 -18.06 -6.63
N ASP A 139 -10.65 -19.13 -7.40
CA ASP A 139 -11.97 -19.47 -7.91
C ASP A 139 -12.83 -20.01 -6.77
N LYS A 140 -13.86 -19.25 -6.40
CA LYS A 140 -14.86 -19.72 -5.44
C LYS A 140 -15.63 -20.86 -6.11
N ARG A 141 -15.60 -22.05 -5.48
CA ARG A 141 -16.22 -23.32 -5.94
C ARG A 141 -17.74 -23.27 -6.22
N ARG A 142 -18.38 -22.10 -6.19
CA ARG A 142 -19.84 -21.96 -6.17
C ARG A 142 -20.49 -22.04 -7.56
N ASN A 143 -19.75 -21.80 -8.67
CA ASN A 143 -20.32 -21.63 -10.00
C ASN A 143 -19.70 -22.52 -11.11
N GLY A 144 -19.18 -23.70 -10.77
CA GLY A 144 -18.68 -24.63 -11.78
C GLY A 144 -18.88 -26.08 -11.34
N LYS A 145 -19.31 -26.94 -12.27
CA LYS A 145 -19.29 -28.40 -12.07
C LYS A 145 -17.87 -28.77 -11.61
N SER A 146 -17.75 -29.44 -10.47
CA SER A 146 -16.46 -29.85 -9.93
C SER A 146 -15.70 -30.64 -11.01
N THR A 147 -14.58 -30.11 -11.49
CA THR A 147 -13.68 -30.82 -12.41
C THR A 147 -12.81 -31.83 -11.69
N SER A 148 -12.96 -31.96 -10.36
CA SER A 148 -12.41 -33.07 -9.61
C SER A 148 -13.17 -34.33 -10.03
N SER A 149 -12.67 -34.98 -11.08
CA SER A 149 -13.04 -36.37 -11.36
C SER A 149 -12.85 -37.16 -10.07
N GLN A 150 -13.90 -37.87 -9.67
CA GLN A 150 -13.83 -38.88 -8.62
C GLN A 150 -12.61 -39.77 -8.86
N ILE A 151 -11.82 -40.05 -7.82
CA ILE A 151 -10.60 -40.88 -7.93
C ILE A 151 -11.00 -42.18 -8.64
N LYS A 152 -10.39 -42.43 -9.79
CA LYS A 152 -10.70 -43.62 -10.59
C LYS A 152 -10.34 -44.84 -9.74
N ASN A 153 -11.28 -45.77 -9.58
CA ASN A 153 -11.14 -46.97 -8.75
C ASN A 153 -11.07 -46.71 -7.23
N HIS A 154 -11.77 -45.69 -6.71
CA HIS A 154 -12.00 -45.61 -5.28
C HIS A 154 -12.91 -46.79 -4.84
N VAL A 155 -12.43 -47.63 -3.94
CA VAL A 155 -13.20 -48.72 -3.32
C VAL A 155 -13.93 -48.15 -2.11
N SER A 156 -15.24 -48.42 -1.94
CA SER A 156 -15.95 -47.98 -0.73
C SER A 156 -15.35 -48.67 0.48
N ILE A 157 -15.41 -48.03 1.65
CA ILE A 157 -15.02 -48.67 2.91
C ILE A 157 -15.85 -49.94 3.14
N ASP A 158 -17.12 -49.92 2.69
CA ASP A 158 -18.04 -51.06 2.77
C ASP A 158 -17.65 -52.23 1.84
N ASP A 159 -16.83 -51.98 0.82
CA ASP A 159 -16.37 -52.98 -0.15
C ASP A 159 -14.98 -53.53 0.20
N TYR A 160 -14.41 -53.15 1.35
CA TYR A 160 -13.13 -53.68 1.78
C TYR A 160 -13.26 -55.15 2.18
N PRO A 161 -12.35 -56.03 1.73
CA PRO A 161 -12.35 -57.40 2.20
C PRO A 161 -12.05 -57.44 3.70
N GLU A 162 -12.74 -58.31 4.44
CA GLU A 162 -12.65 -58.44 5.91
C GLU A 162 -11.20 -58.58 6.42
N VAL A 163 -10.29 -59.06 5.57
CA VAL A 163 -8.85 -59.17 5.84
C VAL A 163 -8.19 -57.84 6.23
N VAL A 164 -8.76 -56.71 5.82
CA VAL A 164 -8.24 -55.35 6.07
C VAL A 164 -8.50 -54.89 7.51
N ASP A 165 -9.53 -55.42 8.17
CA ASP A 165 -9.86 -55.09 9.57
C ASP A 165 -9.00 -55.84 10.59
N TYR A 166 -8.21 -56.84 10.17
CA TYR A 166 -7.21 -57.47 11.02
C TYR A 166 -6.00 -56.54 11.21
N LYS A 167 -6.16 -55.60 12.13
CA LYS A 167 -5.05 -54.80 12.65
C LYS A 167 -4.12 -55.73 13.43
N LEU A 168 -3.08 -56.25 12.80
CA LEU A 168 -1.94 -56.85 13.50
C LEU A 168 -1.33 -55.74 14.37
N GLY A 169 -1.62 -55.79 15.67
CA GLY A 169 -1.02 -54.91 16.66
C GLY A 169 0.48 -55.18 16.72
N ILE A 170 1.26 -54.29 16.12
CA ILE A 170 2.69 -54.11 16.38
C ILE A 170 2.82 -53.01 17.42
#